data_AF-A0A1G7Z2T8-F1
#
_entry.id   AF-A0A1G7Z2T8-F1
#
_cell.length_a   1.000
_cell.length_b   1.000
_cell.length_c   1.000
_cell.angle_alpha   90.00
_cell.angle_beta   90.00
_cell.angle_gamma   90.00
#
_symmetry.space_group_name_H-M   'P 1'
#
loop_
_entity.id
_entity.type
_entity.pdbx_description
1 polymer ?
#
loop_
_entity_poly.entity_id
_entity_poly.type
_entity_poly.pdbx_seq_one_letter_code
_entity_poly.pdbx_strand_id
1 'polypeptide(L)'
;MAVVLSGTGSDGAYGLEHVKELGGVTMAQDPGESEHDGMPLAAIATNMVDFVLSTEQIAAKLIALRKVARHIQLVDADDAPDEALREGEKTGEVATSEEALQRVITMLCADTGHDFRHYKRATVLRRIERRLLVKGVTSLRDYADLLEREPLEFKALLKDLLIGVTNFFRDRDAFDALEHSVVPELFRNKAQGEQVRVWVAACGNAGQTGRCPAVCFRYRR
;
A
#
# COMPACT_ATOMS: atom_id res chain seq x y z
N MET A 1 -5.31 -5.04 10.82
CA MET A 1 -6.57 -5.51 10.22
C MET A 1 -7.68 -4.58 10.64
N ALA A 2 -8.65 -4.31 9.75
CA ALA A 2 -9.77 -3.41 10.00
C ALA A 2 -11.07 -4.04 9.51
N VAL A 3 -12.15 -3.84 10.27
CA VAL A 3 -13.51 -4.27 9.90
C VAL A 3 -14.43 -3.06 10.09
N VAL A 4 -15.13 -2.67 9.02
CA VAL A 4 -16.16 -1.63 9.07
C VAL A 4 -17.52 -2.32 9.11
N LEU A 5 -18.33 -1.98 10.12
CA LEU A 5 -19.68 -2.51 10.31
C LEU A 5 -20.71 -1.41 10.04
N SER A 6 -22.00 -1.77 10.18
CA SER A 6 -23.15 -0.88 10.12
C SER A 6 -22.93 0.43 10.90
N GLY A 7 -23.24 1.55 10.26
CA GLY A 7 -23.09 2.90 10.83
C GLY A 7 -23.42 3.98 9.81
N THR A 8 -23.61 5.21 10.27
CA THR A 8 -24.03 6.35 9.42
C THR A 8 -22.89 7.31 9.03
N GLY A 9 -21.68 7.11 9.56
CA GLY A 9 -20.52 7.97 9.34
C GLY A 9 -19.61 7.54 8.19
N SER A 10 -18.49 8.25 7.99
CA SER A 10 -17.43 7.90 7.03
C SER A 10 -16.04 7.77 7.68
N ASP A 11 -15.96 7.97 9.00
CA ASP A 11 -14.74 7.88 9.80
C ASP A 11 -14.09 6.49 9.74
N GLY A 12 -14.92 5.43 9.69
CA GLY A 12 -14.45 4.06 9.49
C GLY A 12 -13.67 3.84 8.20
N ALA A 13 -13.95 4.60 7.13
CA ALA A 13 -13.24 4.51 5.87
C ALA A 13 -11.79 5.01 5.99
N TYR A 14 -11.56 6.11 6.71
CA TYR A 14 -10.21 6.65 6.93
C TYR A 14 -9.33 5.70 7.76
N GLY A 15 -9.89 5.11 8.81
CA GLY A 15 -9.17 4.11 9.61
C GLY A 15 -8.83 2.86 8.79
N LEU A 16 -9.75 2.44 7.93
CA LEU A 16 -9.55 1.31 7.03
C LEU A 16 -8.44 1.57 6.00
N GLU A 17 -8.38 2.76 5.41
CA GLU A 17 -7.31 3.18 4.50
C GLU A 17 -5.95 3.09 5.19
N HIS A 18 -5.82 3.63 6.40
CA HIS A 18 -4.55 3.61 7.14
C HIS A 18 -4.10 2.18 7.46
N VAL A 19 -5.04 1.30 7.85
CA VAL A 19 -4.72 -0.10 8.09
C VAL A 19 -4.29 -0.81 6.80
N LYS A 20 -4.91 -0.49 5.66
CA LYS A 20 -4.52 -1.02 4.35
C LYS A 20 -3.10 -0.60 3.98
N GLU A 21 -2.77 0.67 4.18
CA GLU A 21 -1.43 1.22 3.96
C GLU A 21 -0.36 0.52 4.79
N LEU A 22 -0.71 0.05 5.99
CA LEU A 22 0.16 -0.75 6.86
C LEU A 22 0.17 -2.25 6.50
N GLY A 23 -0.46 -2.67 5.40
CA GLY A 23 -0.47 -4.06 4.97
C GLY A 23 -1.49 -4.91 5.73
N GLY A 24 -2.44 -4.30 6.42
CA GLY A 24 -3.53 -5.02 7.08
C GLY A 24 -4.63 -5.44 6.09
N VAL A 25 -5.24 -6.59 6.39
CA VAL A 25 -6.48 -7.04 5.71
C VAL A 25 -7.65 -6.15 6.14
N THR A 26 -8.52 -5.80 5.21
CA THR A 26 -9.66 -4.89 5.42
C THR A 26 -10.97 -5.54 5.00
N MET A 27 -12.03 -5.35 5.79
CA MET A 27 -13.36 -5.90 5.51
C MET A 27 -14.43 -4.84 5.74
N ALA A 28 -15.54 -4.95 5.01
CA ALA A 28 -16.76 -4.19 5.26
C ALA A 28 -17.95 -5.14 5.38
N GLN A 29 -18.90 -4.82 6.26
CA GLN A 29 -20.20 -5.49 6.31
C GLN A 29 -20.93 -5.31 4.98
N ASP A 30 -21.66 -6.33 4.55
CA ASP A 30 -22.56 -6.23 3.42
C ASP A 30 -23.59 -5.10 3.66
N PRO A 31 -23.64 -4.05 2.81
CA PRO A 31 -24.64 -2.99 2.91
C PRO A 31 -26.08 -3.52 2.93
N GLY A 32 -26.35 -4.64 2.23
CA GLY A 32 -27.68 -5.24 2.15
C GLY A 32 -28.20 -5.83 3.48
N GLU A 33 -27.31 -6.14 4.42
CA GLU A 33 -27.64 -6.65 5.76
C GLU A 33 -27.29 -5.63 6.87
N SER A 34 -26.92 -4.42 6.49
CA SER A 34 -26.56 -3.36 7.43
C SER A 34 -27.81 -2.60 7.89
N GLU A 35 -27.95 -2.38 9.21
CA GLU A 35 -29.00 -1.50 9.74
C GLU A 35 -28.83 -0.05 9.25
N HIS A 36 -27.58 0.38 9.12
CA HIS A 36 -27.15 1.63 8.52
C HIS A 36 -25.99 1.35 7.55
N ASP A 37 -26.24 1.56 6.25
CA ASP A 37 -25.30 1.21 5.17
C ASP A 37 -24.30 2.33 4.82
N GLY A 38 -24.49 3.55 5.34
CA GLY A 38 -23.66 4.71 5.01
C GLY A 38 -22.17 4.47 5.21
N MET A 39 -21.77 3.88 6.34
CA MET A 39 -20.36 3.61 6.65
C MET A 39 -19.79 2.42 5.85
N PRO A 40 -20.47 1.27 5.73
CA PRO A 40 -20.07 0.23 4.79
C PRO A 40 -19.89 0.71 3.34
N LEU A 41 -20.83 1.50 2.81
CA LEU A 41 -20.75 2.08 1.47
C LEU A 41 -19.56 3.03 1.32
N ALA A 42 -19.31 3.89 2.32
CA ALA A 42 -18.15 4.77 2.34
C ALA A 42 -16.83 3.98 2.33
N ALA A 43 -16.74 2.90 3.12
CA ALA A 43 -15.57 2.03 3.13
C ALA A 43 -15.37 1.33 1.77
N ILE A 44 -16.43 0.80 1.15
CA ILE A 44 -16.36 0.14 -0.17
C ILE A 44 -15.91 1.13 -1.25
N ALA A 45 -16.39 2.37 -1.21
CA ALA A 45 -16.05 3.42 -2.17
C ALA A 45 -14.54 3.76 -2.19
N THR A 46 -13.79 3.50 -1.11
CA THR A 46 -12.32 3.66 -1.09
C THR A 46 -11.60 2.73 -2.06
N ASN A 47 -12.26 1.66 -2.54
CA ASN A 47 -11.61 0.55 -3.26
C ASN A 47 -10.47 -0.11 -2.46
N MET A 48 -10.44 0.06 -1.14
CA MET A 48 -9.43 -0.52 -0.24
C MET A 48 -9.96 -1.70 0.57
N VAL A 49 -11.24 -2.06 0.45
CA VAL A 49 -11.84 -3.24 1.10
C VAL A 49 -11.44 -4.53 0.39
N ASP A 50 -10.90 -5.52 1.13
CA ASP A 50 -10.58 -6.85 0.57
C ASP A 50 -11.82 -7.76 0.50
N PHE A 51 -12.72 -7.66 1.48
CA PHE A 51 -13.91 -8.50 1.55
C PHE A 51 -15.16 -7.71 1.97
N VAL A 52 -16.25 -7.88 1.23
CA VAL A 52 -17.59 -7.44 1.62
C VAL A 52 -18.37 -8.69 2.01
N LEU A 53 -18.80 -8.78 3.26
CA LEU A 53 -19.30 -10.02 3.87
C LEU A 53 -20.44 -9.74 4.86
N SER A 54 -21.32 -10.73 5.08
CA SER A 54 -22.26 -10.67 6.20
C SER A 54 -21.54 -10.70 7.56
N THR A 55 -22.20 -10.25 8.62
CA THR A 55 -21.64 -10.27 9.98
C THR A 55 -21.18 -11.68 10.40
N GLU A 56 -21.95 -12.70 10.04
CA GLU A 56 -21.60 -14.11 10.29
C GLU A 56 -20.34 -14.53 9.51
N GLN A 57 -20.29 -14.19 8.23
CA GLN A 57 -19.13 -14.48 7.37
C GLN A 57 -17.88 -13.74 7.82
N ILE A 58 -18.01 -12.50 8.32
CA ILE A 58 -16.89 -11.75 8.92
C ILE A 58 -16.30 -12.53 10.08
N ALA A 59 -17.13 -13.02 11.01
CA ALA A 59 -16.65 -13.81 12.16
C ALA A 59 -15.90 -15.07 11.70
N ALA A 60 -16.47 -15.82 10.75
CA ALA A 60 -15.82 -17.00 10.18
C ALA A 60 -14.49 -16.66 9.49
N LYS A 61 -14.45 -15.54 8.74
CA LYS A 61 -13.26 -15.09 8.01
C LYS A 61 -12.15 -14.67 8.96
N LEU A 62 -12.46 -14.00 10.07
CA LEU A 62 -11.48 -13.63 11.11
C LEU A 62 -10.79 -14.87 11.70
N ILE A 63 -11.56 -15.93 11.97
CA ILE A 63 -11.02 -17.20 12.46
C ILE A 63 -10.11 -17.85 11.41
N ALA A 64 -10.56 -17.88 10.15
CA ALA A 64 -9.78 -18.43 9.04
C ALA A 64 -8.45 -17.67 8.85
N LEU A 65 -8.48 -16.33 8.83
CA LEU A 65 -7.28 -15.51 8.71
C LEU A 65 -6.32 -15.73 9.86
N ARG A 66 -6.83 -15.84 11.10
CA ARG A 66 -5.99 -16.15 12.27
C ARG A 66 -5.31 -17.51 12.15
N LYS A 67 -5.95 -18.49 11.50
CA LYS A 67 -5.31 -19.80 11.24
C LYS A 67 -4.21 -19.65 10.20
N VAL A 68 -4.48 -19.00 9.06
CA VAL A 68 -3.49 -18.78 8.00
C VAL A 68 -2.29 -18.01 8.53
N ALA A 69 -2.51 -16.87 9.21
CA ALA A 69 -1.46 -16.02 9.75
C ALA A 69 -0.46 -16.76 10.64
N ARG A 70 -0.91 -17.74 11.44
CA ARG A 70 -0.02 -18.55 12.29
C ARG A 70 0.87 -19.53 11.52
N HIS A 71 0.53 -19.82 10.27
CA HIS A 71 1.23 -20.77 9.43
C HIS A 71 1.98 -20.09 8.28
N ILE A 72 1.88 -18.77 8.14
CA ILE A 72 2.69 -18.05 7.15
C ILE A 72 4.15 -18.13 7.59
N GLN A 73 4.97 -18.73 6.73
CA GLN A 73 6.41 -18.86 6.91
C GLN A 73 7.10 -17.80 6.05
N LEU A 74 7.07 -16.56 6.50
CA LEU A 74 7.88 -15.48 5.94
C LEU A 74 8.94 -15.10 6.95
N VAL A 75 10.18 -14.91 6.47
CA VAL A 75 11.26 -14.33 7.28
C VAL A 75 10.79 -12.96 7.74
N ASP A 76 10.78 -12.71 9.06
CA ASP A 76 10.23 -11.51 9.68
C ASP A 76 10.63 -10.26 8.88
N ALA A 77 9.63 -9.58 8.31
CA ALA A 77 9.86 -8.39 7.49
C ALA A 77 10.52 -7.26 8.28
N ASP A 78 10.40 -7.28 9.62
CA ASP A 78 11.01 -6.36 10.56
C ASP A 78 12.51 -6.64 10.78
N ASP A 79 12.97 -7.88 10.58
CA ASP A 79 14.38 -8.28 10.66
C ASP A 79 15.09 -8.30 9.30
N ALA A 80 14.36 -8.05 8.21
CA ALA A 80 14.95 -7.93 6.88
C ALA A 80 15.85 -6.68 6.84
N PRO A 81 17.15 -6.81 6.50
CA PRO A 81 18.02 -5.65 6.32
C PRO A 81 17.37 -4.64 5.35
N ASP A 82 17.58 -3.34 5.59
CA ASP A 82 17.16 -2.26 4.68
C ASP A 82 18.02 -2.25 3.41
N GLU A 83 18.10 -3.40 2.75
CA GLU A 83 18.82 -3.63 1.52
C GLU A 83 17.83 -3.88 0.37
N ALA A 84 18.26 -3.52 -0.83
CA ALA A 84 17.58 -3.87 -2.06
C ALA A 84 17.49 -5.40 -2.21
N LEU A 85 16.60 -5.90 -3.08
CA LEU A 85 16.35 -7.31 -3.36
C LEU A 85 17.53 -8.04 -4.06
N ARG A 86 18.78 -7.80 -3.65
CA ARG A 86 19.98 -8.35 -4.29
C ARG A 86 20.24 -9.80 -3.89
N GLU A 87 20.77 -10.55 -4.84
CA GLU A 87 21.21 -11.94 -4.67
C GLU A 87 22.35 -12.02 -3.65
N GLY A 88 22.14 -12.79 -2.58
CA GLY A 88 23.17 -13.19 -1.63
C GLY A 88 23.08 -14.70 -1.42
N GLU A 89 24.23 -15.35 -1.26
CA GLU A 89 24.32 -16.79 -0.99
C GLU A 89 23.62 -17.12 0.35
N LYS A 90 22.52 -17.89 0.30
CA LYS A 90 21.79 -18.34 1.48
C LYS A 90 21.64 -19.86 1.44
N THR A 91 21.69 -20.51 2.60
CA THR A 91 21.64 -21.98 2.76
C THR A 91 20.23 -22.46 3.14
N GLY A 92 19.79 -23.59 2.60
CA GLY A 92 18.57 -24.32 3.05
C GLY A 92 17.21 -23.74 2.62
N GLU A 93 16.18 -23.85 3.47
CA GLU A 93 14.79 -23.36 3.23
C GLU A 93 14.69 -21.85 2.96
N VAL A 94 15.70 -21.09 3.39
CA VAL A 94 15.80 -19.66 3.08
C VAL A 94 16.13 -19.43 1.61
N ALA A 95 16.92 -20.32 1.00
CA ALA A 95 17.21 -20.26 -0.44
C ALA A 95 15.95 -20.53 -1.27
N THR A 96 15.15 -21.53 -0.87
CA THR A 96 13.91 -21.89 -1.58
C THR A 96 12.84 -20.79 -1.49
N SER A 97 12.80 -20.04 -0.38
CA SER A 97 11.93 -18.88 -0.21
C SER A 97 12.42 -17.67 -1.01
N GLU A 98 13.73 -17.46 -1.10
CA GLU A 98 14.33 -16.38 -1.90
C GLU A 98 14.14 -16.63 -3.40
N GLU A 99 14.31 -17.87 -3.87
CA GLU A 99 14.01 -18.27 -5.25
C GLU A 99 12.54 -18.02 -5.60
N ALA A 100 11.62 -18.35 -4.69
CA ALA A 100 10.20 -18.09 -4.86
C ALA A 100 9.91 -16.58 -4.93
N LEU A 101 10.52 -15.77 -4.05
CA LEU A 101 10.41 -14.31 -4.08
C LEU A 101 10.91 -13.73 -5.41
N GLN A 102 12.08 -14.17 -5.87
CA GLN A 102 12.67 -13.72 -7.12
C GLN A 102 11.76 -14.09 -8.31
N ARG A 103 11.20 -15.30 -8.33
CA ARG A 103 10.21 -15.72 -9.33
C ARG A 103 8.99 -14.81 -9.32
N VAL A 104 8.43 -14.46 -8.15
CA VAL A 104 7.30 -13.51 -8.04
C VAL A 104 7.66 -12.15 -8.65
N ILE A 105 8.82 -11.59 -8.32
CA ILE A 105 9.26 -10.28 -8.82
C ILE A 105 9.46 -10.31 -10.34
N THR A 106 10.10 -11.36 -10.87
CA THR A 106 10.32 -11.53 -12.31
C THR A 106 8.99 -11.63 -13.06
N MET A 107 8.04 -12.43 -12.56
CA MET A 107 6.72 -12.56 -13.17
C MET A 107 5.94 -11.23 -13.11
N LEU A 108 6.01 -10.52 -11.99
CA LEU A 108 5.35 -9.23 -11.83
C LEU A 108 5.92 -8.18 -12.79
N CYS A 109 7.24 -8.14 -12.98
CA CYS A 109 7.88 -7.24 -13.94
C CYS A 109 7.48 -7.58 -15.38
N ALA A 110 7.37 -8.86 -15.72
CA ALA A 110 6.96 -9.31 -17.05
C ALA A 110 5.50 -8.98 -17.38
N ASP A 111 4.58 -9.14 -16.42
CA ASP A 111 3.15 -8.89 -16.63
C ASP A 111 2.79 -7.40 -16.56
N THR A 112 3.46 -6.64 -15.68
CA THR A 112 3.07 -5.25 -15.37
C THR A 112 4.01 -4.19 -15.92
N GLY A 113 5.22 -4.57 -16.35
CA GLY A 113 6.28 -3.65 -16.78
C GLY A 113 6.93 -2.85 -15.64
N HIS A 114 6.57 -3.09 -14.38
CA HIS A 114 7.12 -2.38 -13.22
C HIS A 114 8.29 -3.16 -12.60
N ASP A 115 9.44 -2.50 -12.48
CA ASP A 115 10.63 -3.08 -11.87
C ASP A 115 10.69 -2.77 -10.36
N PHE A 116 10.57 -3.82 -9.54
CA PHE A 116 10.59 -3.70 -8.08
C PHE A 116 11.95 -4.02 -7.45
N ARG A 117 13.01 -4.31 -8.23
CA ARG A 117 14.33 -4.68 -7.69
C ARG A 117 14.96 -3.60 -6.79
N HIS A 118 14.56 -2.35 -6.99
CA HIS A 118 15.02 -1.20 -6.22
C HIS A 118 14.10 -0.83 -5.04
N TYR A 119 13.00 -1.54 -4.85
CA TYR A 119 12.13 -1.33 -3.68
C TYR A 119 12.74 -1.98 -2.44
N LYS A 120 12.48 -1.37 -1.28
CA LYS A 120 12.86 -1.94 0.03
C LYS A 120 12.27 -3.33 0.18
N ARG A 121 13.11 -4.33 0.47
CA ARG A 121 12.73 -5.74 0.60
C ARG A 121 11.63 -5.94 1.63
N ALA A 122 11.75 -5.32 2.81
CA ALA A 122 10.74 -5.37 3.87
C ALA A 122 9.35 -4.92 3.38
N THR A 123 9.28 -3.84 2.60
CA THR A 123 8.01 -3.34 2.04
C THR A 123 7.38 -4.34 1.09
N VAL A 124 8.16 -4.94 0.19
CA VAL A 124 7.67 -5.93 -0.77
C VAL A 124 7.17 -7.19 -0.06
N LEU A 125 7.97 -7.72 0.88
CA LEU A 125 7.60 -8.90 1.66
C LEU A 125 6.30 -8.68 2.45
N ARG A 126 6.15 -7.53 3.12
CA ARG A 126 4.92 -7.21 3.86
C ARG A 126 3.68 -7.13 2.96
N ARG A 127 3.85 -6.67 1.71
CA ARG A 127 2.74 -6.64 0.73
C ARG A 127 2.40 -8.03 0.22
N ILE A 128 3.40 -8.86 -0.04
CA ILE A 128 3.19 -10.26 -0.41
C ILE A 128 2.52 -11.03 0.73
N GLU A 129 3.00 -10.89 1.97
CA GLU A 129 2.40 -11.48 3.17
C GLU A 129 0.90 -11.19 3.26
N ARG A 130 0.52 -9.93 3.03
CA ARG A 130 -0.90 -9.58 3.02
C ARG A 130 -1.65 -10.33 1.91
N ARG A 131 -1.09 -10.44 0.71
CA ARG A 131 -1.72 -11.23 -0.37
C ARG A 131 -1.84 -12.70 0.02
N LEU A 132 -0.85 -13.27 0.70
CA LEU A 132 -0.91 -14.63 1.25
C LEU A 132 -2.12 -14.78 2.18
N LEU A 133 -2.33 -13.85 3.11
CA LEU A 133 -3.48 -13.83 4.01
C LEU A 133 -4.82 -13.72 3.25
N VAL A 134 -4.90 -12.82 2.27
CA VAL A 134 -6.13 -12.59 1.49
C VAL A 134 -6.50 -13.84 0.68
N LYS A 135 -5.52 -14.49 0.04
CA LYS A 135 -5.70 -15.70 -0.77
C LYS A 135 -5.75 -17.00 0.05
N GLY A 136 -5.32 -16.96 1.31
CA GLY A 136 -5.32 -18.12 2.21
C GLY A 136 -4.18 -19.11 1.94
N VAL A 137 -3.09 -18.66 1.33
CA VAL A 137 -1.87 -19.46 1.11
C VAL A 137 -0.85 -19.15 2.22
N THR A 138 0.04 -20.10 2.51
CA THR A 138 0.95 -20.01 3.68
C THR A 138 2.42 -19.90 3.30
N SER A 139 2.78 -20.09 2.02
CA SER A 139 4.17 -20.03 1.55
C SER A 139 4.32 -19.18 0.29
N LEU A 140 5.53 -18.62 0.09
CA LEU A 140 5.88 -17.90 -1.14
C LEU A 140 5.85 -18.79 -2.37
N ARG A 141 6.19 -20.07 -2.21
CA ARG A 141 6.18 -21.04 -3.31
C ARG A 141 4.77 -21.25 -3.83
N ASP A 142 3.83 -21.53 -2.93
CA ASP A 142 2.41 -21.73 -3.29
C ASP A 142 1.83 -20.47 -3.91
N TYR A 143 2.26 -19.30 -3.46
CA TYR A 143 1.84 -18.03 -4.04
C TYR A 143 2.42 -17.78 -5.43
N ALA A 144 3.67 -18.14 -5.67
CA ALA A 144 4.26 -18.08 -7.01
C ALA A 144 3.50 -18.98 -8.00
N ASP A 145 3.12 -20.19 -7.57
CA ASP A 145 2.32 -21.11 -8.38
C ASP A 145 0.88 -20.61 -8.60
N LEU A 146 0.31 -19.93 -7.59
CA LEU A 146 -1.02 -19.29 -7.68
C LEU A 146 -1.03 -18.16 -8.70
N LEU A 147 0.02 -17.33 -8.74
CA LEU A 147 0.15 -16.21 -9.68
C LEU A 147 0.13 -16.69 -11.14
N GLU A 148 0.74 -17.84 -11.43
CA GLU A 148 0.70 -18.43 -12.78
C GLU A 148 -0.71 -18.90 -13.18
N ARG A 149 -1.52 -19.32 -12.22
CA ARG A 149 -2.87 -19.84 -12.45
C ARG A 149 -3.93 -18.74 -12.49
N GLU A 150 -3.70 -17.65 -11.76
CA GLU A 150 -4.63 -16.53 -11.62
C GLU A 150 -4.00 -15.20 -12.08
N PRO A 151 -4.04 -14.87 -13.39
CA PRO A 151 -3.42 -13.65 -13.91
C PRO A 151 -3.95 -12.34 -13.29
N LEU A 152 -5.19 -12.34 -12.78
CA LEU A 152 -5.75 -11.17 -12.10
C LEU A 152 -5.07 -10.86 -10.77
N GLU A 153 -4.41 -11.84 -10.16
CA GLU A 153 -3.69 -11.66 -8.89
C GLU A 153 -2.44 -10.78 -9.08
N PHE A 154 -1.80 -10.77 -10.26
CA PHE A 154 -0.72 -9.83 -10.55
C PHE A 154 -1.16 -8.37 -10.44
N LYS A 155 -2.34 -8.05 -10.97
CA LYS A 155 -2.91 -6.69 -10.87
C LYS A 155 -3.24 -6.33 -9.43
N ALA A 156 -3.72 -7.29 -8.64
CA ALA A 156 -4.02 -7.08 -7.23
C ALA A 156 -2.75 -6.86 -6.40
N LEU A 157 -1.70 -7.67 -6.63
CA LEU A 157 -0.39 -7.50 -6.01
C LEU A 157 0.25 -6.18 -6.42
N LEU A 158 0.21 -5.82 -7.70
CA LEU A 158 0.69 -4.53 -8.20
C LEU A 158 -0.01 -3.38 -7.50
N LYS A 159 -1.36 -3.41 -7.45
CA LYS A 159 -2.13 -2.40 -6.74
C LYS A 159 -1.63 -2.28 -5.31
N ASP A 160 -1.48 -3.39 -4.60
CA ASP A 160 -1.05 -3.41 -3.19
C ASP A 160 0.40 -2.91 -2.98
N LEU A 161 1.31 -3.17 -3.92
CA LEU A 161 2.67 -2.63 -3.92
C LEU A 161 2.68 -1.11 -4.19
N LEU A 162 1.75 -0.62 -5.00
CA LEU A 162 1.59 0.79 -5.34
C LEU A 162 0.71 1.58 -4.35
N ILE A 163 0.08 0.93 -3.36
CA ILE A 163 -0.60 1.63 -2.26
C ILE A 163 0.48 2.37 -1.44
N GLY A 164 0.69 3.63 -1.83
CA GLY A 164 1.58 4.57 -1.19
C GLY A 164 0.89 5.28 -0.04
N VAL A 165 1.61 5.43 1.07
CA VAL A 165 1.24 6.33 2.17
C VAL A 165 1.37 7.76 1.68
N THR A 166 0.27 8.43 1.33
CA THR A 166 0.30 9.87 1.03
C THR A 166 -0.08 10.64 2.27
N ASN A 167 0.90 10.94 3.11
CA ASN A 167 0.72 11.88 4.22
C ASN A 167 1.13 13.30 3.79
N PHE A 168 0.37 14.29 4.25
CA PHE A 168 0.75 15.70 4.12
C PHE A 168 2.08 15.93 4.85
N PHE A 169 3.00 16.64 4.20
CA PHE A 169 4.34 16.93 4.76
C PHE A 169 5.10 15.66 5.19
N ARG A 170 5.06 14.62 4.35
CA ARG A 170 5.69 13.30 4.61
C ARG A 170 7.16 13.39 5.04
N ASP A 171 7.86 14.41 4.57
CA ASP A 171 9.24 14.72 4.91
C ASP A 171 9.33 16.18 5.35
N ARG A 172 9.13 16.44 6.65
CA ARG A 172 9.19 17.80 7.20
C ARG A 172 10.51 18.48 6.90
N ASP A 173 11.62 17.75 7.00
CA ASP A 173 12.95 18.29 6.76
C ASP A 173 13.11 18.76 5.30
N ALA A 174 12.56 18.00 4.34
CA ALA A 174 12.54 18.41 2.94
C ALA A 174 11.67 19.65 2.70
N PHE A 175 10.52 19.76 3.36
CA PHE A 175 9.66 20.96 3.26
C PHE A 175 10.29 22.18 3.94
N ASP A 176 10.94 21.99 5.10
CA ASP A 176 11.67 23.04 5.80
C ASP A 176 12.87 23.53 4.97
N ALA A 177 13.61 22.61 4.33
CA ALA A 177 14.68 22.96 3.40
C ALA A 177 14.15 23.67 2.14
N LEU A 178 12.99 23.26 1.63
CA LEU A 178 12.35 23.93 0.50
C LEU A 178 12.00 25.37 0.86
N GLU A 179 11.39 25.61 2.03
CA GLU A 179 10.97 26.93 2.50
C GLU A 179 12.16 27.85 2.82
N HIS A 180 13.17 27.35 3.55
CA HIS A 180 14.23 28.20 4.10
C HIS A 180 15.45 28.32 3.17
N SER A 181 15.71 27.32 2.33
CA SER A 181 16.92 27.28 1.49
C SER A 181 16.60 27.44 0.02
N VAL A 182 15.65 26.66 -0.51
CA VAL A 182 15.43 26.58 -1.97
C VAL A 182 14.58 27.73 -2.50
N VAL A 183 13.46 28.05 -1.84
CA VAL A 183 12.57 29.14 -2.27
C VAL A 183 13.30 30.49 -2.29
N PRO A 184 14.02 30.91 -1.24
CA PRO A 184 14.75 32.18 -1.27
C PRO A 184 15.80 32.24 -2.39
N GLU A 185 16.45 31.12 -2.72
CA GLU A 185 17.40 31.04 -3.83
C GLU A 185 16.74 31.16 -5.20
N LEU A 186 15.60 30.49 -5.41
CA LEU A 186 14.85 30.55 -6.67
C LEU A 186 14.38 31.97 -7.01
N PHE A 187 14.12 32.81 -6.00
CA PHE A 187 13.67 34.19 -6.18
C PHE A 187 14.77 35.25 -6.04
N ARG A 188 16.02 34.88 -5.69
CA ARG A 188 17.12 35.82 -5.43
C ARG A 188 17.42 36.74 -6.63
N ASN A 189 17.33 36.20 -7.85
CA ASN A 189 17.64 36.92 -9.10
C ASN A 189 16.42 37.20 -9.98
N LYS A 190 15.19 37.05 -9.46
CA LYS A 190 13.96 37.25 -10.25
C LYS A 190 13.39 38.65 -10.06
N ALA A 191 13.00 39.28 -11.17
CA ALA A 191 12.28 40.54 -11.16
C ALA A 191 10.82 40.36 -10.72
N GLN A 192 10.20 41.45 -10.26
CA GLN A 192 8.79 41.45 -9.88
C GLN A 192 7.93 41.12 -11.11
N GLY A 193 7.14 40.04 -11.03
CA GLY A 193 6.29 39.54 -12.12
C GLY A 193 6.84 38.32 -12.87
N GLU A 194 8.07 37.89 -12.60
CA GLU A 194 8.57 36.63 -13.15
C GLU A 194 7.99 35.41 -12.43
N GLN A 195 7.60 34.41 -13.21
CA GLN A 195 7.02 33.18 -12.68
C GLN A 195 8.08 32.09 -12.46
N VAL A 196 7.80 31.24 -11.47
CA VAL A 196 8.51 29.97 -11.24
C VAL A 196 7.51 28.85 -11.50
N ARG A 197 7.90 27.87 -12.31
CA ARG A 197 7.10 26.67 -12.55
C ARG A 197 7.70 25.52 -11.77
N VAL A 198 6.87 24.85 -10.98
CA VAL A 198 7.26 23.67 -10.20
C VAL A 198 6.52 22.47 -10.76
N TRP A 199 7.21 21.33 -10.86
CA TRP A 199 6.61 20.07 -11.24
C TRP A 199 6.71 19.10 -10.06
N VAL A 200 5.56 18.60 -9.62
CA VAL A 200 5.49 17.50 -8.65
C VAL A 200 5.26 16.21 -9.41
N ALA A 201 6.31 15.41 -9.58
CA ALA A 201 6.22 14.08 -10.17
C ALA A 201 5.62 13.09 -9.16
N ALA A 202 4.81 12.14 -9.62
CA ALA A 202 4.14 11.13 -8.79
C ALA A 202 3.22 11.69 -7.68
N CYS A 203 2.42 12.70 -8.01
CA CYS A 203 1.34 13.17 -7.14
C CYS A 203 0.30 12.02 -7.05
N GLY A 204 0.24 11.31 -5.93
CA GLY A 204 -0.70 10.18 -5.74
C GLY A 204 -2.18 10.61 -5.74
N ASN A 205 -3.01 10.02 -4.88
CA ASN A 205 -4.45 10.33 -4.82
C ASN A 205 -4.80 11.77 -4.37
N ALA A 206 -3.80 12.61 -4.10
CA ALA A 206 -3.94 14.01 -3.71
C ALA A 206 -4.79 14.83 -4.72
N GLY A 207 -4.85 14.42 -5.99
CA GLY A 207 -5.68 15.07 -7.00
C GLY A 207 -7.20 14.88 -6.83
N GLN A 208 -7.67 13.77 -6.25
CA GLN A 208 -9.11 13.45 -6.21
C GLN A 208 -9.87 14.07 -5.02
N THR A 209 -9.18 14.48 -3.96
CA THR A 209 -9.79 15.09 -2.75
C THR A 209 -9.65 16.61 -2.68
N GLY A 210 -9.24 17.29 -3.77
CA GLY A 210 -8.91 18.72 -3.73
C GLY A 210 -7.68 19.03 -2.88
N ARG A 211 -6.93 18.00 -2.48
CA ARG A 211 -5.71 18.03 -1.67
C ARG A 211 -4.46 18.00 -2.55
N CYS A 212 -4.50 18.70 -3.67
CA CYS A 212 -3.28 19.01 -4.39
C CYS A 212 -2.43 19.91 -3.47
N PRO A 213 -1.13 19.66 -3.25
CA PRO A 213 -0.25 20.67 -2.71
C PRO A 213 -0.07 21.73 -3.79
N ALA A 214 -1.10 22.54 -4.01
CA ALA A 214 -0.90 23.88 -4.49
C ALA A 214 -0.17 24.57 -3.34
N VAL A 215 1.16 24.44 -3.34
CA VAL A 215 2.03 25.15 -2.43
C VAL A 215 1.86 26.62 -2.78
N CYS A 216 0.93 27.28 -2.10
CA CYS A 216 0.65 28.69 -2.27
C CYS A 216 1.71 29.45 -1.48
N PHE A 217 2.95 29.49 -2.00
CA PHE A 217 3.94 30.43 -1.51
C PHE A 217 3.50 31.83 -1.90
N ARG A 218 2.77 32.50 -1.01
CA ARG A 218 2.50 33.93 -1.11
C ARG A 218 3.74 34.70 -0.63
N TYR A 219 4.81 34.64 -1.43
CA TYR A 219 6.00 35.46 -1.20
C TYR A 219 5.68 36.88 -1.71
N ARG A 220 5.16 37.74 -0.83
CA ARG A 220 5.14 39.18 -1.08
C ARG A 220 6.50 39.74 -0.65
N ARG A 221 7.20 40.39 -1.59
CA ARG A 221 8.18 41.40 -1.22
C ARG A 221 7.49 42.56 -0.52
#